data_AF-E0LTA3-F1
#
_entry.id   AF-E0LTA3-F1
#
_cell.length_a   1.000
_cell.length_b   1.000
_cell.length_c   1.000
_cell.angle_alpha   90.00
_cell.angle_beta   90.00
_cell.angle_gamma   90.00
#
_symmetry.space_group_name_H-M   'P 1'
#
loop_
_entity.id
_entity.type
_entity.pdbx_description
1 polymer ?
#
loop_
_entity_poly.entity_id
_entity_poly.type
_entity_poly.pdbx_seq_one_letter_code
_entity_poly.pdbx_strand_id
1 'polypeptide(L)'
;MGTLTHTNISLRATSKLTARSQTTIPAAVRDAMNLQPGENIEYAVLPGGKVLITRQETVTDDDPVMASFLSFLAADMCNTPSNIKTLDRGLLTRITSLTEGMDVDLDAPLMDDE
;
A
#
# COMPACT_ATOMS: atom_id res chain seq x y z
N MET A 1 1.46 5.95 21.85
CA MET A 1 1.17 4.75 22.66
C MET A 1 -0.19 4.19 22.22
N GLY A 2 -0.20 3.39 21.16
CA GLY A 2 -1.41 2.75 20.64
C GLY A 2 -1.56 1.34 21.22
N THR A 3 -2.60 1.15 22.03
CA THR A 3 -3.00 -0.13 22.63
C THR A 3 -3.77 -0.98 21.62
N LEU A 4 -3.08 -1.83 20.87
CA LEU A 4 -3.73 -2.86 20.03
C LEU A 4 -4.22 -4.01 20.90
N THR A 5 -5.41 -3.84 21.46
CA THR A 5 -6.12 -4.87 22.24
C THR A 5 -7.23 -5.45 21.36
N HIS A 6 -7.30 -6.79 21.30
CA HIS A 6 -8.19 -7.67 20.51
C HIS A 6 -7.66 -8.12 19.15
N THR A 7 -6.64 -8.97 19.15
CA THR A 7 -6.34 -9.83 17.99
C THR A 7 -7.47 -10.85 17.84
N ASN A 8 -8.44 -10.57 16.99
CA ASN A 8 -9.28 -11.61 16.40
C ASN A 8 -8.37 -12.46 15.50
N ILE A 9 -8.08 -13.69 15.94
CA ILE A 9 -7.19 -14.58 15.20
C ILE A 9 -7.98 -15.19 14.05
N SER A 10 -7.67 -14.76 12.83
CA SER A 10 -8.30 -15.25 11.60
C SER A 10 -7.79 -16.62 11.15
N LEU A 11 -6.53 -16.96 11.47
CA LEU A 11 -5.88 -18.21 11.09
C LEU A 11 -4.90 -18.68 12.18
N ARG A 12 -4.88 -19.98 12.45
CA ARG A 12 -3.88 -20.64 13.31
C ARG A 12 -3.20 -21.76 12.56
N ALA A 13 -1.87 -21.80 12.63
CA ALA A 13 -1.06 -22.92 12.16
C ALA A 13 0.14 -23.10 13.09
N THR A 14 0.74 -24.28 13.06
CA THR A 14 1.89 -24.63 13.91
C THR A 14 3.03 -25.16 13.05
N SER A 15 4.26 -24.83 13.42
CA SER A 15 5.48 -25.34 12.80
C SER A 15 6.46 -25.79 13.87
N LYS A 16 7.34 -26.73 13.52
CA LYS A 16 8.39 -27.21 14.41
C LYS A 16 9.69 -26.42 14.17
N LEU A 17 10.29 -25.95 15.26
CA LEU A 17 11.62 -25.37 15.23
C LEU A 17 12.65 -26.47 14.96
N THR A 18 13.48 -26.27 13.94
CA THR A 18 14.60 -27.18 13.64
C THR A 18 15.76 -26.96 14.62
N ALA A 19 16.73 -27.88 14.64
CA ALA A 19 17.94 -27.73 15.45
C ALA A 19 18.79 -26.50 15.11
N ARG A 20 18.54 -25.86 13.95
CA ARG A 20 19.21 -24.64 13.50
C ARG A 20 18.40 -23.37 13.77
N SER A 21 17.39 -23.45 14.64
CA SER A 21 16.47 -22.35 14.95
C SER A 21 15.71 -21.83 13.72
N GLN A 22 15.43 -22.71 12.75
CA GLN A 22 14.63 -22.37 11.57
C GLN A 22 13.22 -22.94 11.72
N THR A 23 12.23 -22.23 11.17
CA THR A 23 10.85 -22.71 11.05
C THR A 23 10.35 -22.44 9.64
N THR A 24 9.50 -23.32 9.13
CA THR A 24 8.80 -23.10 7.85
C THR A 24 7.49 -22.39 8.12
N ILE A 25 7.20 -21.32 7.39
CA ILE A 25 5.89 -20.67 7.41
C ILE A 25 4.89 -21.59 6.70
N PRO A 26 3.82 -22.07 7.36
CA PRO A 26 2.83 -22.95 6.73
C PRO A 26 2.17 -22.28 5.52
N ALA A 27 1.82 -23.07 4.50
CA ALA A 27 1.25 -22.56 3.25
C ALA A 27 0.06 -21.63 3.49
N ALA A 28 -0.89 -22.03 4.34
CA ALA A 28 -2.05 -21.20 4.68
C ALA A 28 -1.69 -19.83 5.26
N VAL A 29 -0.61 -19.74 6.05
CA VAL A 29 -0.14 -18.46 6.63
C VAL A 29 0.56 -17.62 5.56
N ARG A 30 1.38 -18.25 4.72
CA ARG A 30 2.04 -17.58 3.59
C ARG A 30 1.02 -16.97 2.62
N ASP A 31 -0.02 -17.72 2.28
CA ASP A 31 -1.08 -17.29 1.36
C ASP A 31 -1.91 -16.17 2.00
N ALA A 32 -2.26 -16.29 3.29
CA ALA A 32 -2.97 -15.24 4.02
C ALA A 32 -2.16 -13.94 4.18
N MET A 33 -0.83 -14.03 4.21
CA MET A 33 0.08 -12.87 4.25
C MET A 33 0.50 -12.39 2.85
N ASN A 34 0.04 -13.06 1.78
CA ASN A 34 0.47 -12.83 0.40
C ASN A 34 2.00 -12.72 0.24
N LEU A 35 2.72 -13.65 0.89
CA LEU A 35 4.18 -13.69 0.90
C LEU A 35 4.73 -14.47 -0.31
N GLN A 36 5.64 -13.85 -1.06
CA GLN A 36 6.36 -14.49 -2.16
C GLN A 36 7.74 -15.02 -1.72
N PRO A 37 8.27 -16.06 -2.39
CA PRO A 37 9.63 -16.53 -2.11
C PRO A 37 10.67 -15.43 -2.29
N GLY A 38 11.49 -15.20 -1.26
CA GLY A 38 12.55 -14.18 -1.29
C GLY A 38 12.16 -12.82 -0.68
N GLU A 39 10.89 -12.62 -0.31
CA GLU A 39 10.47 -11.42 0.42
C GLU A 39 10.97 -11.41 1.86
N ASN A 40 11.19 -10.20 2.38
CA ASN A 40 11.59 -10.00 3.76
C ASN A 40 10.35 -9.96 4.69
N ILE A 41 10.56 -10.46 5.91
CA ILE A 41 9.57 -10.41 6.99
C ILE A 41 10.20 -9.76 8.21
N GLU A 42 9.39 -9.05 8.98
CA GLU A 42 9.79 -8.42 10.23
C GLU A 42 9.24 -9.22 11.42
N TYR A 43 10.05 -9.32 12.49
CA TYR A 43 9.69 -9.96 13.74
C TYR A 43 9.61 -8.92 14.86
N ALA A 44 8.44 -8.80 15.50
CA ALA A 44 8.27 -8.00 16.71
C ALA A 44 7.94 -8.90 17.90
N VAL A 45 8.73 -8.79 18.97
CA VAL A 45 8.49 -9.51 20.23
C VAL A 45 7.51 -8.70 21.08
N LEU A 46 6.36 -9.29 21.36
CA LEU A 46 5.33 -8.73 22.21
C LEU A 46 5.44 -9.29 23.64
N PRO A 47 4.88 -8.59 24.65
CA PRO A 47 4.82 -9.10 26.02
C PRO A 47 4.18 -10.50 26.11
N GLY A 48 4.66 -11.30 27.07
CA GLY A 48 4.16 -12.66 27.28
C GLY A 48 4.70 -13.69 26.28
N GLY A 49 5.85 -13.41 25.63
CA GLY A 49 6.52 -14.35 24.73
C GLY A 49 5.81 -14.57 23.40
N LYS A 50 4.93 -13.63 23.02
CA LYS A 50 4.26 -13.66 21.72
C LYS A 50 5.14 -12.97 20.68
N VAL A 51 5.05 -13.45 19.45
CA VAL A 51 5.76 -12.86 18.32
C VAL A 51 4.75 -12.46 17.27
N LEU A 52 4.84 -11.22 16.80
CA LEU A 52 4.15 -10.75 15.62
C LEU A 52 5.12 -10.84 14.44
N ILE A 53 4.65 -11.45 13.35
CA ILE A 53 5.38 -11.51 12.09
C ILE A 53 4.60 -10.70 11.07
N THR A 54 5.26 -9.74 10.44
CA THR A 54 4.68 -8.89 9.38
C THR A 54 5.49 -9.05 8.11
N ARG A 55 4.83 -8.89 6.95
CA ARG A 55 5.56 -8.70 5.70
C ARG A 55 6.30 -7.39 5.80
N GLN A 56 7.60 -7.38 5.50
CA GLN A 56 8.33 -6.13 5.34
C GLN A 56 7.92 -5.56 3.99
N GLU A 57 7.14 -4.49 3.99
CA GLU A 57 6.93 -3.72 2.77
C GLU A 57 8.30 -3.18 2.37
N THR A 58 8.77 -3.60 1.19
CA THR A 58 9.76 -2.82 0.49
C THR A 58 9.09 -1.49 0.25
N VAL A 59 9.45 -0.48 1.05
CA VAL A 59 9.16 0.91 0.75
C VAL A 59 9.64 1.08 -0.68
N THR A 60 8.68 1.08 -1.59
CA THR A 60 8.95 1.20 -3.02
C THR A 60 9.33 2.65 -3.12
N ASP A 61 10.64 2.90 -3.06
CA ASP A 61 11.31 4.18 -3.16
C ASP A 61 10.41 5.34 -2.71
N ASP A 62 10.45 5.71 -1.42
CA ASP A 62 9.75 6.90 -0.93
C ASP A 62 10.19 8.05 -1.82
N ASP A 63 9.44 8.35 -2.89
CA ASP A 63 9.76 9.42 -3.81
C ASP A 63 9.73 10.67 -2.94
N PRO A 64 10.91 11.24 -2.63
CA PRO A 64 11.00 12.29 -1.63
C PRO A 64 10.25 13.53 -2.09
N VAL A 65 10.03 13.66 -3.40
CA VAL A 65 9.23 14.72 -4.02
C VAL A 65 7.75 14.43 -3.83
N MET A 66 7.30 13.19 -4.01
CA MET A 66 5.88 12.83 -3.89
C MET A 66 5.34 13.11 -2.48
N ALA A 67 6.05 12.70 -1.44
CA ALA A 67 5.63 12.95 -0.06
C ALA A 67 5.53 14.46 0.25
N SER A 68 6.49 15.24 -0.25
CA SER A 68 6.51 16.71 -0.10
C SER A 68 5.37 17.37 -0.87
N PHE A 69 5.11 16.92 -2.11
CA PHE A 69 4.03 17.42 -2.95
C PHE A 69 2.65 17.15 -2.34
N LEU A 70 2.41 15.93 -1.85
CA LEU A 70 1.15 15.58 -1.19
C LEU A 70 0.94 16.37 0.10
N SER A 71 2.01 16.61 0.87
CA SER A 71 1.96 17.45 2.07
C SER A 71 1.61 18.91 1.74
N PHE A 72 2.20 19.45 0.66
CA PHE A 72 1.87 20.77 0.15
C PHE A 72 0.39 20.88 -0.27
N LEU A 73 -0.11 19.90 -1.04
CA LEU A 73 -1.50 19.87 -1.49
C LEU A 73 -2.47 19.78 -0.30
N ALA A 74 -2.19 18.89 0.66
CA ALA A 74 -3.01 18.74 1.86
C ALA A 74 -3.08 20.05 2.68
N ALA A 75 -1.96 20.77 2.79
CA ALA A 75 -1.93 22.07 3.45
C ALA A 75 -2.77 23.12 2.68
N ASP A 76 -2.65 23.19 1.36
CA ASP A 76 -3.44 24.13 0.55
C ASP A 76 -4.94 23.84 0.62
N MET A 77 -5.34 22.57 0.59
CA MET A 77 -6.74 22.17 0.74
C MET A 77 -7.35 22.60 2.09
N CYS A 78 -6.56 22.54 3.17
CA CYS A 78 -6.99 23.02 4.49
C CYS A 78 -7.03 24.55 4.58
N ASN A 79 -6.04 25.23 4.01
CA ASN A 79 -5.90 26.68 4.10
C ASN A 79 -6.84 27.44 3.15
N THR A 80 -7.14 26.84 2.00
CA THR A 80 -7.92 27.46 0.93
C THR A 80 -9.01 26.51 0.39
N PRO A 81 -9.96 26.05 1.24
CA PRO A 81 -10.97 25.08 0.82
C PRO A 81 -11.87 25.60 -0.32
N SER A 82 -12.00 26.92 -0.48
CA SER A 82 -12.73 27.55 -1.59
C SER A 82 -12.12 27.30 -2.98
N ASN A 83 -10.86 26.84 -3.05
CA ASN A 83 -10.22 26.46 -4.31
C ASN A 83 -10.68 25.08 -4.81
N ILE A 84 -11.21 24.24 -3.91
CA ILE A 84 -11.78 22.94 -4.28
C ILE A 84 -13.17 23.18 -4.87
N LYS A 85 -13.26 23.15 -6.19
CA LYS A 85 -14.49 23.43 -6.92
C LYS A 85 -14.89 22.22 -7.77
N THR A 86 -16.18 22.01 -7.90
CA THR A 86 -16.72 21.04 -8.84
C THR A 86 -16.43 21.48 -10.28
N LEU A 87 -16.22 20.52 -11.17
CA LEU A 87 -16.15 20.78 -12.60
C LEU A 87 -17.49 21.34 -13.11
N ASP A 88 -17.41 22.40 -13.90
CA ASP A 88 -18.60 22.96 -14.55
C ASP A 88 -19.18 21.96 -15.57
N ARG A 89 -20.51 21.94 -15.72
CA ARG A 89 -21.18 21.01 -16.65
C ARG A 89 -20.83 21.29 -18.11
N GLY A 90 -20.62 22.55 -18.49
CA GLY A 90 -20.17 22.92 -19.83
C GLY A 90 -18.76 22.41 -20.10
N LEU A 91 -17.86 22.53 -19.11
CA LEU A 91 -16.51 21.98 -19.20
C LEU A 91 -16.53 20.45 -19.32
N LEU A 92 -17.33 19.75 -18.51
CA LEU A 92 -17.48 18.29 -18.61
C LEU A 92 -17.95 17.86 -20.00
N THR A 93 -18.99 18.52 -20.52
CA THR A 93 -19.52 18.23 -21.87
C THR A 93 -18.45 18.40 -22.95
N ARG A 94 -17.66 19.47 -22.84
CA ARG A 94 -16.55 19.74 -23.76
C ARG A 94 -15.45 18.69 -23.65
N ILE A 95 -15.06 18.28 -22.43
CA ILE A 95 -14.06 17.23 -22.21
C ILE A 95 -14.55 15.94 -22.88
N THR A 96 -15.77 15.49 -22.58
CA THR A 96 -16.33 14.26 -23.14
C THR A 96 -16.39 14.29 -24.66
N SER A 97 -16.81 15.41 -25.26
CA SER A 97 -16.84 15.55 -26.72
C SER A 97 -15.45 15.51 -27.36
N LEU A 98 -14.41 16.05 -26.69
CA LEU A 98 -13.05 16.06 -27.23
C LEU A 98 -12.34 14.72 -27.09
N THR A 99 -12.69 13.93 -26.06
CA THR A 99 -12.07 12.62 -25.80
C THR A 99 -12.91 11.46 -26.36
N GLU A 100 -14.00 11.74 -27.07
CA GLU A 100 -14.89 10.71 -27.60
C GLU A 100 -14.13 9.79 -28.58
N GLY A 101 -14.18 8.48 -28.33
CA GLY A 101 -13.53 7.47 -29.15
C GLY A 101 -12.02 7.31 -28.93
N MET A 102 -11.42 8.00 -27.95
CA MET A 102 -10.03 7.74 -27.54
C MET A 102 -9.96 6.48 -26.67
N ASP A 103 -9.12 5.53 -27.06
CA ASP A 103 -8.75 4.37 -26.25
C ASP A 103 -7.45 4.69 -25.51
N VAL A 104 -7.49 4.77 -24.18
CA VAL A 104 -6.36 5.18 -23.35
C VAL A 104 -6.03 4.06 -22.37
N ASP A 105 -4.83 3.51 -22.52
CA ASP A 105 -4.24 2.59 -21.56
C ASP A 105 -3.28 3.37 -20.65
N LEU A 106 -3.63 3.47 -19.36
CA LEU A 106 -2.83 4.18 -18.35
C LEU A 106 -1.64 3.34 -17.86
N ASP A 107 -1.64 2.05 -18.15
CA ASP A 107 -0.55 1.13 -17.79
C ASP A 107 0.43 0.91 -18.95
N ALA A 108 0.10 1.44 -20.14
CA ALA A 108 1.00 1.40 -21.27
C ALA A 108 2.27 2.22 -20.99
N PRO A 109 3.46 1.72 -21.37
CA PRO A 109 4.69 2.48 -21.24
C PRO A 109 4.60 3.77 -22.06
N LEU A 110 5.13 4.86 -21.49
CA LEU A 110 5.29 6.11 -22.23
C LEU A 110 6.19 5.85 -23.44
N MET A 111 5.73 6.27 -24.61
CA MET A 111 6.55 6.28 -25.82
C MET A 111 7.57 7.41 -25.67
N ASP A 112 8.85 7.15 -25.94
CA ASP A 112 9.83 8.23 -26.09
C ASP A 112 9.48 9.03 -27.35
N ASP A 113 9.43 10.35 -27.22
CA ASP A 113 9.32 11.26 -28.37
C ASP A 113 10.70 11.30 -29.06
N GLU A 114 10.80 10.86 -30.34
CA GLU A 114 11.98 11.13 -31.19
C GLU A 114 12.14 12.62 -31.52
#